data_AF-A0A2M6W215-F1
#
_entry.id   AF-A0A2M6W215-F1
#
_cell.length_a   1.000
_cell.length_b   1.000
_cell.length_c   1.000
_cell.angle_alpha   90.00
_cell.angle_beta   90.00
_cell.angle_gamma   90.00
#
_symmetry.space_group_name_H-M   'P 1'
#
loop_
_entity.id
_entity.type
_entity.pdbx_description
1 polymer ?
#
loop_
_entity_poly.entity_id
_entity_poly.type
_entity_poly.pdbx_seq_one_letter_code
_entity_poly.pdbx_strand_id
1 'polypeptide(L)'
;AINLVWFFPVIFYLSLHLTTPHNVLILLTCAVVFASLSYLRDCIPAFHLIILSLAGLAIHALLGAPLFIFVLAILILKKIQKLKVSFLIFYLVGLTFLFPVLFSLYFLLTNNPLPEISNPLRHVYSFLELFRQPYWYKPNAPFLWELLYHWQRILPVLIGLGACISFLFVAKKKKLDELYLLFLFSFIGLWGGAFLLRSWIIFPNVGVFEQGDYPLRLVKSSIIFLIPFLMYGAYMCGMYIHKKITDIPKVSVLIKFFGLFVLSIFITVSLYLAYPQQNAKAHFPGYNVTHADFEAARWIHQQNENYDYIVLSNPLTAIAAMTEYGFPKYFETSAGLHSYYSIPTGAPLFKLYQRMLYEGQEREYMEEAMEFAGVNKSYFVVSSFWSRFDQIVEGAQKSANSWQIIDNGKIWIFLYLKNE
;
A
#
# COMPACT_ATOMS: atom_id res chain seq x y z
N ALA A 1 -13.75 18.47 25.30
CA ALA A 1 -12.32 18.10 25.34
C ALA A 1 -12.04 16.62 25.01
N ILE A 2 -13.03 15.72 25.01
CA ILE A 2 -12.87 14.30 24.55
C ILE A 2 -12.69 14.19 23.01
N ASN A 3 -12.54 15.30 22.28
CA ASN A 3 -12.99 15.39 20.89
C ASN A 3 -11.96 15.09 19.80
N LEU A 4 -10.68 14.89 20.09
CA LEU A 4 -9.66 14.55 19.06
C LEU A 4 -8.68 13.46 19.48
N VAL A 5 -8.56 13.14 20.78
CA VAL A 5 -7.52 12.21 21.24
C VAL A 5 -7.77 10.77 20.77
N TRP A 6 -9.04 10.39 20.60
CA TRP A 6 -9.44 9.08 20.04
C TRP A 6 -9.14 8.90 18.55
N PHE A 7 -8.75 9.97 17.85
CA PHE A 7 -8.36 9.93 16.44
C PHE A 7 -6.93 9.40 16.25
N PHE A 8 -6.02 9.71 17.17
CA PHE A 8 -4.59 9.37 17.04
C PHE A 8 -4.30 7.89 16.82
N PRO A 9 -4.94 6.94 17.54
CA PRO A 9 -4.73 5.52 17.28
C PRO A 9 -5.11 5.08 15.86
N VAL A 10 -6.03 5.79 15.20
CA VAL A 10 -6.48 5.48 13.83
C VAL A 10 -5.56 6.13 12.78
N ILE A 11 -4.99 7.30 13.05
CA ILE A 11 -4.04 7.95 12.13
C ILE A 11 -2.80 7.08 11.93
N PHE A 12 -2.22 6.57 13.01
CA PHE A 12 -0.98 5.80 12.93
C PHE A 12 -1.16 4.43 12.25
N TYR A 13 -2.41 3.95 12.11
CA TYR A 13 -2.73 2.80 11.27
C TYR A 13 -2.50 3.09 9.77
N LEU A 14 -2.54 4.35 9.34
CA LEU A 14 -2.43 4.76 7.94
C LEU A 14 -0.99 4.81 7.43
N SER A 15 -0.03 4.30 8.22
CA SER A 15 1.39 4.13 7.87
C SER A 15 2.19 5.44 7.77
N LEU A 16 3.31 5.50 8.49
CA LEU A 16 4.31 6.58 8.40
C LEU A 16 5.60 6.12 7.71
N HIS A 17 5.64 4.89 7.19
CA HIS A 17 6.90 4.22 6.87
C HIS A 17 7.43 4.40 5.45
N LEU A 18 6.63 4.98 4.54
CA LEU A 18 7.05 5.22 3.16
C LEU A 18 7.11 6.73 2.94
N THR A 19 8.28 7.28 2.63
CA THR A 19 8.49 8.68 2.21
C THR A 19 7.92 8.95 0.81
N THR A 20 6.80 8.31 0.48
CA THR A 20 6.08 8.53 -0.76
C THR A 20 5.16 9.74 -0.61
N PRO A 21 4.92 10.50 -1.70
CA PRO A 21 3.91 11.56 -1.73
C PRO A 21 2.54 11.13 -1.17
N HIS A 22 2.24 9.83 -1.19
CA HIS A 22 1.00 9.25 -0.67
C HIS A 22 0.76 9.50 0.83
N ASN A 23 1.78 9.41 1.69
CA ASN A 23 1.57 9.55 3.14
C ASN A 23 1.27 11.01 3.54
N VAL A 24 1.86 11.99 2.84
CA VAL A 24 1.47 13.41 2.97
C VAL A 24 0.02 13.60 2.58
N LEU A 25 -0.42 12.92 1.53
CA LEU A 25 -1.79 12.99 1.04
C LEU A 25 -2.82 12.32 1.95
N ILE A 26 -2.44 11.27 2.68
CA ILE A 26 -3.25 10.71 3.76
C ILE A 26 -3.50 11.77 4.83
N LEU A 27 -2.45 12.51 5.25
CA LEU A 27 -2.59 13.59 6.22
C LEU A 27 -3.49 14.72 5.70
N LEU A 28 -3.32 15.12 4.43
CA LEU A 28 -4.19 16.11 3.79
C LEU A 28 -5.65 15.63 3.69
N THR A 29 -5.86 14.34 3.42
CA THR A 29 -7.19 13.73 3.38
C THR A 29 -7.85 13.81 4.75
N CYS A 30 -7.14 13.46 5.82
CA CYS A 30 -7.59 13.66 7.19
C CYS A 30 -7.96 15.13 7.44
N ALA A 31 -7.06 16.07 7.12
CA ALA A 31 -7.30 17.49 7.32
C ALA A 31 -8.57 17.98 6.60
N VAL A 32 -8.77 17.61 5.33
CA VAL A 32 -9.95 17.96 4.55
C VAL A 32 -11.22 17.30 5.10
N VAL A 33 -11.17 16.03 5.50
CA VAL A 33 -12.32 15.31 6.09
C VAL A 33 -12.78 16.01 7.37
N PHE A 34 -11.88 16.47 8.25
CA PHE A 34 -12.26 17.21 9.45
C PHE A 34 -12.62 18.67 9.18
N ALA A 35 -11.88 19.36 8.32
CA ALA A 35 -12.16 20.73 7.93
C ALA A 35 -13.53 20.82 7.24
N SER A 36 -13.94 19.80 6.48
CA SER A 36 -15.26 19.76 5.85
C SER A 36 -16.39 19.81 6.88
N LEU A 37 -16.27 19.14 8.03
CA LEU A 37 -17.26 19.25 9.12
C LEU A 37 -17.37 20.68 9.67
N SER A 38 -16.24 21.40 9.73
CA SER A 38 -16.21 22.81 10.16
C SER A 38 -16.82 23.72 9.10
N TYR A 39 -16.59 23.45 7.82
CA TYR A 39 -17.21 24.16 6.70
C TYR A 39 -18.72 23.94 6.62
N LEU A 40 -19.20 22.73 6.91
CA LEU A 40 -20.63 22.42 6.98
C LEU A 40 -21.34 23.17 8.11
N ARG A 41 -20.59 23.65 9.11
CA ARG A 41 -21.07 24.50 10.21
C ARG A 41 -20.76 25.99 10.02
N ASP A 42 -20.34 26.38 8.82
CA ASP A 42 -19.97 27.76 8.48
C ASP A 42 -18.84 28.36 9.35
N CYS A 43 -18.02 27.51 9.98
CA CYS A 43 -16.91 27.96 10.84
C CYS A 43 -15.65 28.33 10.03
N ILE A 44 -15.50 27.79 8.82
CA ILE A 44 -14.38 28.09 7.93
C ILE A 44 -14.89 28.30 6.49
N PRO A 45 -14.21 29.12 5.66
CA PRO A 45 -14.59 29.30 4.26
C PRO A 45 -14.16 28.12 3.37
N ALA A 46 -14.88 27.91 2.27
CA ALA A 46 -14.65 26.85 1.27
C ALA A 46 -13.22 26.84 0.70
N PHE A 47 -12.57 28.00 0.65
CA PHE A 47 -11.22 28.20 0.14
C PHE A 47 -10.19 27.23 0.73
N HIS A 48 -10.25 26.97 2.05
CA HIS A 48 -9.34 26.04 2.70
C HIS A 48 -9.47 24.62 2.15
N LEU A 49 -10.70 24.15 1.90
CA LEU A 49 -10.95 22.83 1.33
C LEU A 49 -10.46 22.73 -0.11
N ILE A 50 -10.65 23.79 -0.90
CA ILE A 50 -10.25 23.84 -2.31
C ILE A 50 -8.73 23.79 -2.40
N ILE A 51 -8.01 24.62 -1.64
CA ILE A 51 -6.53 24.61 -1.66
C ILE A 51 -5.97 23.26 -1.23
N LEU A 52 -6.47 22.69 -0.13
CA LEU A 52 -5.96 21.42 0.37
C LEU A 52 -6.22 20.27 -0.61
N SER A 53 -7.37 20.27 -1.29
CA SER A 53 -7.67 19.23 -2.28
C SER A 53 -6.92 19.41 -3.61
N LEU A 54 -6.69 20.65 -4.06
CA LEU A 54 -5.83 20.94 -5.21
C LEU A 54 -4.37 20.58 -4.94
N ALA A 55 -3.85 20.90 -3.74
CA ALA A 55 -2.53 20.47 -3.31
C ALA A 55 -2.44 18.93 -3.31
N GLY A 56 -3.48 18.26 -2.82
CA GLY A 56 -3.53 16.79 -2.85
C GLY A 56 -3.51 16.21 -4.28
N LEU A 57 -4.24 16.83 -5.21
CA LEU A 57 -4.25 16.46 -6.62
C LEU A 57 -2.86 16.60 -7.28
N ALA A 58 -2.14 17.68 -6.95
CA ALA A 58 -0.78 17.93 -7.45
C ALA A 58 0.26 16.95 -6.87
N ILE A 59 0.07 16.51 -5.62
CA ILE A 59 1.01 15.60 -4.94
C ILE A 59 0.88 14.17 -5.47
N HIS A 60 -0.35 13.63 -5.56
CA HIS A 60 -0.55 12.25 -5.99
C HIS A 60 -2.01 11.98 -6.43
N ALA A 61 -2.22 11.73 -7.73
CA ALA A 61 -3.55 11.59 -8.33
C ALA A 61 -4.44 10.50 -7.68
N LEU A 62 -3.86 9.35 -7.29
CA LEU A 62 -4.60 8.21 -6.71
C LEU A 62 -5.48 8.57 -5.48
N LEU A 63 -5.04 9.47 -4.61
CA LEU A 63 -5.87 9.93 -3.49
C LEU A 63 -6.27 11.40 -3.61
N GLY A 64 -5.61 12.17 -4.47
CA GLY A 64 -5.86 13.59 -4.67
C GLY A 64 -7.10 13.83 -5.52
N ALA A 65 -7.30 13.05 -6.58
CA ALA A 65 -8.50 13.08 -7.39
C ALA A 65 -9.77 12.79 -6.60
N PRO A 66 -9.88 11.68 -5.83
CA PRO A 66 -11.09 11.44 -5.03
C PRO A 66 -11.27 12.51 -3.94
N LEU A 67 -10.18 13.06 -3.37
CA LEU A 67 -10.27 14.14 -2.38
C LEU A 67 -10.84 15.43 -2.99
N PHE A 68 -10.41 15.80 -4.19
CA PHE A 68 -10.94 16.92 -4.94
C PHE A 68 -12.42 16.74 -5.31
N ILE A 69 -12.78 15.55 -5.81
CA ILE A 69 -14.17 15.21 -6.14
C ILE A 69 -15.05 15.26 -4.87
N PHE A 70 -14.55 14.79 -3.72
CA PHE A 70 -15.23 14.90 -2.43
C PHE A 70 -15.50 16.37 -2.04
N VAL A 71 -14.49 17.24 -2.14
CA VAL A 71 -14.66 18.67 -1.84
C VAL A 71 -15.67 19.30 -2.81
N LEU A 72 -15.57 19.03 -4.10
CA LEU A 72 -16.53 19.54 -5.09
C LEU A 72 -17.96 19.06 -4.77
N ALA A 73 -18.12 17.79 -4.41
CA ALA A 73 -19.39 17.22 -4.02
C ALA A 73 -19.99 17.90 -2.78
N ILE A 74 -19.17 18.23 -1.76
CA ILE A 74 -19.62 19.02 -0.60
C ILE A 74 -20.14 20.39 -1.04
N LEU A 75 -19.38 21.10 -1.87
CA LEU A 75 -19.73 22.46 -2.31
C LEU A 75 -21.04 22.47 -3.11
N ILE A 76 -21.24 21.46 -3.96
CA ILE A 76 -22.45 21.28 -4.76
C ILE A 76 -23.63 20.91 -3.86
N LEU A 77 -23.50 19.89 -3.00
CA LEU A 77 -24.59 19.42 -2.13
C LEU A 77 -25.07 20.48 -1.13
N LYS A 78 -24.20 21.39 -0.68
CA LYS A 78 -24.60 22.51 0.18
C LYS A 78 -25.51 23.51 -0.54
N LYS A 79 -25.40 23.63 -1.87
CA LYS A 79 -26.21 24.54 -2.69
C LYS A 79 -27.48 23.89 -3.24
N ILE A 80 -27.43 22.58 -3.51
CA ILE A 80 -28.55 21.85 -4.10
C ILE A 80 -29.59 21.49 -3.03
N GLN A 81 -30.84 21.90 -3.24
CA GLN A 81 -31.97 21.56 -2.35
C GLN A 81 -32.78 20.33 -2.80
N LYS A 82 -32.85 20.06 -4.11
CA LYS A 82 -33.59 18.93 -4.71
C LYS A 82 -32.62 17.93 -5.35
N LEU A 83 -32.98 16.64 -5.48
CA LEU A 83 -32.15 15.61 -6.13
C LEU A 83 -30.83 15.25 -5.41
N LYS A 84 -30.67 15.58 -4.12
CA LYS A 84 -29.46 15.25 -3.35
C LYS A 84 -29.10 13.76 -3.41
N VAL A 85 -30.09 12.87 -3.28
CA VAL A 85 -29.88 11.41 -3.33
C VAL A 85 -29.40 10.97 -4.71
N SER A 86 -30.00 11.47 -5.79
CA SER A 86 -29.57 11.17 -7.16
C SER A 86 -28.13 11.64 -7.38
N PHE A 87 -27.78 12.85 -6.93
CA PHE A 87 -26.41 13.35 -6.98
C PHE A 87 -25.43 12.47 -6.20
N LEU A 88 -25.79 12.03 -5.00
CA LEU A 88 -24.98 11.10 -4.21
C LEU A 88 -24.75 9.77 -4.93
N ILE A 89 -25.78 9.23 -5.60
CA ILE A 89 -25.64 8.00 -6.41
C ILE A 89 -24.66 8.24 -7.57
N PHE A 90 -24.79 9.34 -8.32
CA PHE A 90 -23.84 9.68 -9.38
C PHE A 90 -22.42 9.88 -8.85
N TYR A 91 -22.26 10.53 -7.70
CA TYR A 91 -20.99 10.68 -7.02
C TYR A 91 -20.35 9.34 -6.66
N LEU A 92 -21.14 8.39 -6.10
CA LEU A 92 -20.68 7.05 -5.77
C LEU A 92 -20.20 6.30 -7.01
N VAL A 93 -20.98 6.33 -8.09
CA VAL A 93 -20.61 5.71 -9.37
C VAL A 93 -19.34 6.37 -9.91
N GLY A 94 -19.28 7.71 -9.90
CA GLY A 94 -18.11 8.47 -10.35
C GLY A 94 -16.83 8.09 -9.60
N LEU A 95 -16.88 8.01 -8.26
CA LEU A 95 -15.73 7.56 -7.46
C LEU A 95 -15.36 6.10 -7.70
N THR A 96 -16.34 5.22 -7.87
CA THR A 96 -16.12 3.79 -8.11
C THR A 96 -15.37 3.57 -9.43
N PHE A 97 -15.74 4.30 -10.48
CA PHE A 97 -15.12 4.17 -11.81
C PHE A 97 -13.93 5.12 -12.04
N LEU A 98 -13.62 5.99 -11.08
CA LEU A 98 -12.57 7.01 -11.21
C LEU A 98 -11.21 6.40 -11.60
N PHE A 99 -10.77 5.36 -10.87
CA PHE A 99 -9.44 4.79 -11.08
C PHE A 99 -9.30 4.03 -12.39
N PRO A 100 -10.26 3.15 -12.77
CA PRO A 100 -10.29 2.61 -14.12
C PRO A 100 -10.13 3.67 -15.20
N VAL A 101 -10.90 4.75 -15.12
CA VAL A 101 -10.85 5.84 -16.11
C VAL A 101 -9.51 6.56 -16.09
N LEU A 102 -8.98 6.94 -14.92
CA LEU A 102 -7.71 7.66 -14.79
C LEU A 102 -6.53 6.83 -15.32
N PHE A 103 -6.48 5.54 -15.01
CA PHE A 103 -5.44 4.65 -15.53
C PHE A 103 -5.58 4.48 -17.03
N SER A 104 -6.77 4.16 -17.56
CA SER A 104 -6.97 4.06 -19.02
C SER A 104 -6.57 5.34 -19.75
N LEU A 105 -6.93 6.51 -19.21
CA LEU A 105 -6.53 7.80 -19.77
C LEU A 105 -5.02 7.98 -19.75
N TYR A 106 -4.35 7.64 -18.65
CA TYR A 106 -2.88 7.70 -18.55
C TYR A 106 -2.20 6.83 -19.62
N PHE A 107 -2.65 5.59 -19.81
CA PHE A 107 -2.09 4.69 -20.83
C PHE A 107 -2.31 5.22 -22.25
N LEU A 108 -3.50 5.78 -22.54
CA LEU A 108 -3.79 6.46 -23.81
C LEU A 108 -2.87 7.65 -24.06
N LEU A 109 -2.67 8.51 -23.04
CA LEU A 109 -1.86 9.72 -23.17
C LEU A 109 -0.35 9.42 -23.30
N THR A 110 0.09 8.27 -22.80
CA THR A 110 1.51 7.88 -22.81
C THR A 110 1.87 6.90 -23.92
N ASN A 111 0.94 6.57 -24.83
CA ASN A 111 1.11 5.56 -25.88
C ASN A 111 1.60 4.19 -25.36
N ASN A 112 1.26 3.86 -24.10
CA ASN A 112 1.56 2.56 -23.53
C ASN A 112 0.44 1.55 -23.87
N PRO A 113 0.73 0.23 -23.88
CA PRO A 113 -0.28 -0.79 -24.09
C PRO A 113 -1.43 -0.64 -23.09
N LEU A 114 -2.67 -0.65 -23.57
CA LEU A 114 -3.84 -0.53 -22.70
C LEU A 114 -3.90 -1.68 -21.70
N PRO A 115 -4.39 -1.45 -20.48
CA PRO A 115 -4.62 -2.52 -19.52
C PRO A 115 -5.59 -3.57 -20.05
N GLU A 116 -5.32 -4.84 -19.74
CA GLU A 116 -6.25 -5.91 -20.06
C GLU A 116 -7.48 -5.83 -19.15
N ILE A 117 -8.65 -6.03 -19.75
CA ILE A 117 -9.94 -5.98 -19.07
C ILE A 117 -10.39 -7.41 -18.79
N SER A 118 -10.59 -7.75 -17.52
CA SER A 118 -11.06 -9.07 -17.09
C SER A 118 -12.52 -9.01 -16.58
N ASN A 119 -13.11 -10.16 -16.22
CA ASN A 119 -14.42 -10.14 -15.57
C ASN A 119 -14.24 -9.97 -14.06
N PRO A 120 -14.69 -8.86 -13.43
CA PRO A 120 -14.47 -8.60 -12.01
C PRO A 120 -15.08 -9.66 -11.09
N LEU A 121 -16.16 -10.33 -11.52
CA LEU A 121 -16.80 -11.39 -10.74
C LEU A 121 -15.98 -12.69 -10.71
N ARG A 122 -15.10 -12.92 -11.70
CA ARG A 122 -14.19 -14.07 -11.71
C ARG A 122 -12.96 -13.86 -10.82
N HIS A 123 -12.59 -12.61 -10.54
CA HIS A 123 -11.41 -12.23 -9.77
C HIS A 123 -11.75 -11.64 -8.39
N VAL A 124 -12.91 -11.98 -7.83
CA VAL A 124 -13.31 -11.56 -6.47
C VAL A 124 -12.28 -12.00 -5.43
N TYR A 125 -11.71 -13.19 -5.61
CA TYR A 125 -10.69 -13.71 -4.69
C TYR A 125 -9.44 -12.81 -4.65
N SER A 126 -9.03 -12.26 -5.79
CA SER A 126 -7.90 -11.32 -5.87
C SER A 126 -8.14 -10.05 -5.03
N PHE A 127 -9.39 -9.61 -4.89
CA PHE A 127 -9.75 -8.54 -3.95
C PHE A 127 -9.72 -9.00 -2.50
N LEU A 128 -10.22 -10.20 -2.20
CA LEU A 128 -10.17 -10.77 -0.84
C LEU A 128 -8.73 -11.00 -0.35
N GLU A 129 -7.79 -11.25 -1.26
CA GLU A 129 -6.37 -11.34 -0.95
C GLU A 129 -5.79 -10.06 -0.34
N LEU A 130 -6.37 -8.88 -0.62
CA LEU A 130 -5.92 -7.61 -0.01
C LEU A 130 -6.05 -7.61 1.53
N PHE A 131 -6.90 -8.48 2.07
CA PHE A 131 -7.13 -8.61 3.52
C PHE A 131 -6.35 -9.77 4.16
N ARG A 132 -5.57 -10.50 3.37
CA ARG A 132 -4.67 -11.53 3.89
C ARG A 132 -3.43 -10.90 4.48
N GLN A 133 -2.80 -11.62 5.40
CA GLN A 133 -1.48 -11.22 5.88
C GLN A 133 -0.48 -11.34 4.72
N PRO A 134 0.32 -10.29 4.46
CA PRO A 134 1.38 -10.36 3.48
C PRO A 134 2.38 -11.49 3.75
N TYR A 135 3.13 -11.89 2.71
CA TYR A 135 4.09 -12.99 2.80
C TYR A 135 5.23 -12.76 3.81
N TRP A 136 5.51 -11.50 4.16
CA TRP A 136 6.54 -11.14 5.14
C TRP A 136 6.12 -11.35 6.60
N TYR A 137 4.92 -11.85 6.85
CA TYR A 137 4.46 -12.28 8.17
C TYR A 137 4.75 -13.76 8.39
N LYS A 138 5.45 -14.08 9.47
CA LYS A 138 5.77 -15.46 9.86
C LYS A 138 4.56 -16.11 10.56
N PRO A 139 4.24 -17.37 10.26
CA PRO A 139 3.28 -18.12 11.08
C PRO A 139 3.90 -18.43 12.45
N ASN A 140 3.05 -18.64 13.46
CA ASN A 140 3.43 -19.16 14.78
C ASN A 140 4.46 -18.31 15.55
N ALA A 141 4.29 -16.98 15.56
CA ALA A 141 5.12 -16.12 16.42
C ALA A 141 4.71 -16.26 17.90
N PRO A 142 5.55 -15.80 18.85
CA PRO A 142 5.17 -15.76 20.26
C PRO A 142 3.84 -15.01 20.47
N PHE A 143 3.05 -15.45 21.46
CA PHE A 143 1.68 -15.00 21.68
C PHE A 143 1.49 -13.47 21.67
N LEU A 144 2.40 -12.72 22.32
CA LEU A 144 2.32 -11.26 22.37
C LEU A 144 2.42 -10.62 20.99
N TRP A 145 3.25 -11.18 20.10
CA TRP A 145 3.34 -10.73 18.72
C TRP A 145 2.08 -11.08 17.94
N GLU A 146 1.56 -12.29 18.07
CA GLU A 146 0.30 -12.66 17.42
C GLU A 146 -0.85 -11.74 17.86
N LEU A 147 -0.95 -11.45 19.16
CA LEU A 147 -1.96 -10.51 19.69
C LEU A 147 -1.82 -9.11 19.08
N LEU A 148 -0.60 -8.56 19.02
CA LEU A 148 -0.32 -7.23 18.47
C LEU A 148 -0.72 -7.12 17.00
N TYR A 149 -0.40 -8.13 16.19
CA TYR A 149 -0.70 -8.11 14.76
C TYR A 149 -2.13 -8.55 14.44
N HIS A 150 -2.78 -9.33 15.31
CA HIS A 150 -4.23 -9.52 15.26
C HIS A 150 -4.99 -8.22 15.55
N TRP A 151 -4.53 -7.42 16.52
CA TRP A 151 -5.09 -6.09 16.75
C TRP A 151 -5.01 -5.21 15.50
N GLN A 152 -3.85 -5.18 14.81
CA GLN A 152 -3.70 -4.47 13.54
C GLN A 152 -4.76 -4.89 12.51
N ARG A 153 -5.06 -6.19 12.42
CA ARG A 153 -6.02 -6.73 11.45
C ARG A 153 -7.48 -6.44 11.82
N ILE A 154 -7.80 -6.46 13.10
CA ILE A 154 -9.17 -6.28 13.60
C ILE A 154 -9.55 -4.79 13.63
N LEU A 155 -8.59 -3.88 13.75
CA LEU A 155 -8.84 -2.44 13.88
C LEU A 155 -9.75 -1.85 12.79
N PRO A 156 -9.54 -2.10 11.47
CA PRO A 156 -10.48 -1.66 10.42
C PRO A 156 -11.91 -2.14 10.62
N VAL A 157 -12.08 -3.39 11.08
CA VAL A 157 -13.40 -3.97 11.34
C VAL A 157 -14.07 -3.25 12.50
N LEU A 158 -13.34 -2.97 13.58
CA LEU A 158 -13.87 -2.20 14.71
C LEU A 158 -14.24 -0.77 14.32
N ILE A 159 -13.44 -0.12 13.47
CA ILE A 159 -13.76 1.20 12.93
C ILE A 159 -15.05 1.14 12.10
N GLY A 160 -15.17 0.15 11.21
CA GLY A 160 -16.36 -0.06 10.39
C GLY A 160 -17.61 -0.29 11.24
N LEU A 161 -17.55 -1.21 12.20
CA LEU A 161 -18.66 -1.51 13.12
C LEU A 161 -19.03 -0.28 13.96
N GLY A 162 -18.04 0.41 14.54
CA GLY A 162 -18.26 1.61 15.33
C GLY A 162 -18.90 2.74 14.51
N ALA A 163 -18.44 2.95 13.27
CA ALA A 163 -19.04 3.91 12.35
C ALA A 163 -20.48 3.54 11.97
N CYS A 164 -20.76 2.27 11.66
CA CYS A 164 -22.11 1.78 11.36
C CYS A 164 -23.08 1.96 12.53
N ILE A 165 -22.67 1.58 13.75
CA ILE A 165 -23.48 1.77 14.96
C ILE A 165 -23.78 3.26 15.16
N SER A 166 -22.77 4.12 15.02
CA SER A 166 -22.91 5.57 15.16
C SER A 166 -23.87 6.15 14.13
N PHE A 167 -23.75 5.70 12.89
CA PHE A 167 -24.64 6.08 11.79
C PHE A 167 -26.09 5.70 12.10
N LEU A 168 -26.35 4.46 12.54
CA LEU A 168 -27.69 3.99 12.92
C LEU A 168 -28.28 4.83 14.06
N PHE A 169 -27.48 5.21 15.05
CA PHE A 169 -27.93 6.09 16.14
C PHE A 169 -28.31 7.50 15.65
N VAL A 170 -27.53 8.09 14.75
CA VAL A 170 -27.85 9.41 14.17
C VAL A 170 -29.10 9.32 13.29
N ALA A 171 -29.22 8.27 12.48
CA ALA A 171 -30.36 8.02 11.62
C ALA A 171 -31.66 7.88 12.43
N LYS A 172 -31.65 7.10 13.52
CA LYS A 172 -32.81 6.95 14.43
C LYS A 172 -33.27 8.26 15.05
N LYS A 173 -32.36 9.21 15.29
CA LYS A 173 -32.69 10.54 15.81
C LYS A 173 -33.19 11.53 14.75
N LYS A 174 -33.36 11.10 13.48
CA LYS A 174 -33.76 11.92 12.32
C LYS A 174 -32.91 13.19 12.13
N LYS A 175 -31.65 13.16 12.56
CA LYS A 175 -30.72 14.30 12.45
C LYS A 175 -29.70 14.15 11.31
N LEU A 176 -29.91 13.18 10.43
CA LEU A 176 -28.94 12.85 9.39
C LEU A 176 -29.24 13.67 8.13
N ASP A 177 -28.55 14.79 7.99
CA ASP A 177 -28.49 15.54 6.72
C ASP A 177 -27.86 14.65 5.64
N GLU A 178 -28.36 14.75 4.39
CA GLU A 178 -27.79 14.03 3.26
C GLU A 178 -26.30 14.37 3.05
N LEU A 179 -25.84 15.53 3.52
CA LEU A 179 -24.42 15.89 3.54
C LEU A 179 -23.55 14.91 4.34
N TYR A 180 -24.10 14.26 5.37
CA TYR A 180 -23.38 13.22 6.11
C TYR A 180 -23.29 11.91 5.32
N LEU A 181 -24.26 11.59 4.45
CA LEU A 181 -24.20 10.41 3.59
C LEU A 181 -23.00 10.47 2.64
N LEU A 182 -22.53 11.67 2.28
CA LEU A 182 -21.38 11.84 1.41
C LEU A 182 -20.12 11.14 1.96
N PHE A 183 -19.89 11.16 3.27
CA PHE A 183 -18.76 10.46 3.89
C PHE A 183 -18.86 8.95 3.72
N LEU A 184 -20.05 8.37 3.94
CA LEU A 184 -20.31 6.95 3.73
C LEU A 184 -20.16 6.57 2.24
N PHE A 185 -20.69 7.39 1.34
CA PHE A 185 -20.59 7.18 -0.10
C PHE A 185 -19.14 7.30 -0.60
N SER A 186 -18.31 8.14 0.04
CA SER A 186 -16.88 8.23 -0.23
C SER A 186 -16.15 6.96 0.20
N PHE A 187 -16.47 6.43 1.39
CA PHE A 187 -15.94 5.14 1.85
C PHE A 187 -16.31 4.01 0.89
N ILE A 188 -17.60 3.88 0.55
CA ILE A 188 -18.10 2.82 -0.35
C ILE A 188 -17.52 2.99 -1.77
N GLY A 189 -17.47 4.22 -2.30
CA GLY A 189 -16.95 4.49 -3.64
C GLY A 189 -15.47 4.16 -3.78
N LEU A 190 -14.65 4.49 -2.78
CA LEU A 190 -13.24 4.11 -2.76
C LEU A 190 -13.04 2.59 -2.62
N TRP A 191 -13.88 1.92 -1.82
CA TRP A 191 -13.89 0.45 -1.75
C TRP A 191 -14.28 -0.19 -3.08
N GLY A 192 -15.33 0.33 -3.74
CA GLY A 192 -15.76 -0.11 -5.06
C GLY A 192 -14.68 0.12 -6.11
N GLY A 193 -14.00 1.27 -6.07
CA GLY A 193 -12.87 1.57 -6.94
C GLY A 193 -11.68 0.65 -6.70
N ALA A 194 -11.38 0.31 -5.44
CA ALA A 194 -10.35 -0.68 -5.13
C ALA A 194 -10.70 -2.09 -5.62
N PHE A 195 -11.98 -2.48 -5.51
CA PHE A 195 -12.49 -3.74 -6.04
C PHE A 195 -12.34 -3.80 -7.56
N LEU A 196 -12.78 -2.76 -8.28
CA LEU A 196 -12.63 -2.70 -9.73
C LEU A 196 -11.15 -2.69 -10.13
N LEU A 197 -10.31 -1.91 -9.46
CA LEU A 197 -8.89 -1.86 -9.80
C LEU A 197 -8.18 -3.21 -9.61
N ARG A 198 -8.55 -3.98 -8.58
CA ARG A 198 -7.94 -5.30 -8.30
C ARG A 198 -8.51 -6.43 -9.14
N SER A 199 -9.80 -6.36 -9.50
CA SER A 199 -10.50 -7.48 -10.12
C SER A 199 -10.86 -7.27 -11.59
N TRP A 200 -10.86 -6.02 -12.08
CA TRP A 200 -11.25 -5.67 -13.46
C TRP A 200 -10.07 -5.34 -14.37
N ILE A 201 -9.01 -4.74 -13.82
CA ILE A 201 -7.88 -4.20 -14.59
C ILE A 201 -6.63 -5.01 -14.29
N ILE A 202 -5.92 -5.42 -15.35
CA ILE A 202 -4.60 -6.04 -15.26
C ILE A 202 -3.60 -5.11 -15.93
N PHE A 203 -2.62 -4.63 -15.15
CA PHE A 203 -1.61 -3.71 -15.64
C PHE A 203 -0.49 -4.46 -16.38
N PRO A 204 -0.19 -4.09 -17.64
CA PRO A 204 0.98 -4.63 -18.32
C PRO A 204 2.24 -4.13 -17.59
N ASN A 205 3.26 -4.99 -17.53
CA ASN A 205 4.57 -4.67 -16.97
C ASN A 205 4.63 -4.32 -15.46
N VAL A 206 3.57 -4.62 -14.69
CA VAL A 206 3.58 -4.53 -13.23
C VAL A 206 3.38 -5.91 -12.63
N GLY A 207 4.25 -6.31 -11.69
CA GLY A 207 4.17 -7.62 -11.04
C GLY A 207 2.84 -7.84 -10.31
N VAL A 208 2.34 -9.07 -10.26
CA VAL A 208 1.03 -9.43 -9.66
C VAL A 208 0.88 -8.94 -8.20
N PHE A 209 1.98 -8.99 -7.44
CA PHE A 209 2.04 -8.50 -6.07
C PHE A 209 1.95 -6.97 -6.00
N GLU A 210 2.69 -6.26 -6.85
CA GLU A 210 2.72 -4.79 -6.91
C GLU A 210 1.37 -4.21 -7.38
N GLN A 211 0.65 -4.91 -8.26
CA GLN A 211 -0.70 -4.50 -8.67
C GLN A 211 -1.69 -4.44 -7.50
N GLY A 212 -1.46 -5.21 -6.44
CA GLY A 212 -2.28 -5.19 -5.22
C GLY A 212 -2.08 -3.94 -4.35
N ASP A 213 -0.96 -3.24 -4.49
CA ASP A 213 -0.63 -2.12 -3.61
C ASP A 213 -1.51 -0.89 -3.84
N TYR A 214 -1.84 -0.58 -5.10
CA TYR A 214 -2.73 0.52 -5.44
C TYR A 214 -4.13 0.38 -4.83
N PRO A 215 -4.88 -0.72 -5.06
CA PRO A 215 -6.19 -0.90 -4.44
C PRO A 215 -6.11 -1.02 -2.92
N LEU A 216 -5.04 -1.61 -2.35
CA LEU A 216 -4.86 -1.66 -0.91
C LEU A 216 -4.75 -0.26 -0.28
N ARG A 217 -4.05 0.68 -0.93
CA ARG A 217 -3.98 2.09 -0.49
C ARG A 217 -5.35 2.76 -0.48
N LEU A 218 -6.20 2.47 -1.48
CA LEU A 218 -7.57 2.98 -1.54
C LEU A 218 -8.44 2.41 -0.41
N VAL A 219 -8.37 1.09 -0.16
CA VAL A 219 -9.06 0.44 0.97
C VAL A 219 -8.65 1.07 2.29
N LYS A 220 -7.35 1.23 2.55
CA LYS A 220 -6.85 1.85 3.79
C LYS A 220 -7.29 3.31 3.93
N SER A 221 -7.18 4.10 2.86
CA SER A 221 -7.53 5.53 2.88
C SER A 221 -9.04 5.76 3.01
N SER A 222 -9.87 4.86 2.48
CA SER A 222 -11.33 4.97 2.57
C SER A 222 -11.82 5.05 4.03
N ILE A 223 -11.13 4.37 4.95
CA ILE A 223 -11.48 4.31 6.37
C ILE A 223 -11.50 5.71 6.99
N ILE A 224 -10.69 6.65 6.48
CA ILE A 224 -10.62 8.04 6.96
C ILE A 224 -12.00 8.71 6.92
N PHE A 225 -12.81 8.41 5.89
CA PHE A 225 -14.15 8.97 5.76
C PHE A 225 -15.14 8.44 6.81
N LEU A 226 -14.86 7.30 7.44
CA LEU A 226 -15.67 6.75 8.53
C LEU A 226 -15.31 7.31 9.91
N ILE A 227 -14.15 7.93 10.04
CA ILE A 227 -13.63 8.40 11.34
C ILE A 227 -14.55 9.42 12.01
N PRO A 228 -15.12 10.44 11.32
CA PRO A 228 -16.07 11.35 11.94
C PRO A 228 -17.25 10.65 12.63
N PHE A 229 -17.77 9.58 12.04
CA PHE A 229 -18.86 8.80 12.63
C PHE A 229 -18.39 8.01 13.84
N LEU A 230 -17.24 7.35 13.74
CA LEU A 230 -16.65 6.61 14.86
C LEU A 230 -16.45 7.54 16.08
N MET A 231 -15.91 8.74 15.86
CA MET A 231 -15.67 9.71 16.93
C MET A 231 -16.97 10.19 17.56
N TYR A 232 -18.00 10.43 16.75
CA TYR A 232 -19.31 10.77 17.26
C TYR A 232 -19.90 9.62 18.12
N GLY A 233 -19.75 8.37 17.70
CA GLY A 233 -20.12 7.20 18.50
C GLY A 233 -19.39 7.12 19.82
N ALA A 234 -18.07 7.26 19.79
CA ALA A 234 -17.23 7.25 20.98
C ALA A 234 -17.65 8.36 21.96
N TYR A 235 -17.93 9.57 21.44
CA TYR A 235 -18.46 10.69 22.23
C TYR A 235 -19.79 10.35 22.90
N MET A 236 -20.74 9.79 22.14
CA MET A 236 -22.06 9.40 22.66
C MET A 236 -21.96 8.33 23.74
N CYS A 237 -21.14 7.29 23.53
CA CYS A 237 -20.87 6.25 24.52
C CYS A 237 -20.23 6.84 25.78
N GLY A 238 -19.22 7.72 25.60
CA GLY A 238 -18.56 8.42 26.71
C GLY A 238 -19.54 9.25 27.54
N MET A 239 -20.45 9.99 26.90
CA MET A 239 -21.49 10.74 27.61
C MET A 239 -22.46 9.82 28.38
N TYR A 240 -22.85 8.69 27.79
CA TYR A 240 -23.75 7.73 28.43
C TYR A 240 -23.11 7.14 29.70
N ILE A 241 -21.84 6.71 29.58
CA ILE A 241 -21.04 6.22 30.70
C ILE A 241 -20.88 7.31 31.76
N HIS A 242 -20.52 8.53 31.35
CA HIS A 242 -20.33 9.65 32.25
C HIS A 242 -21.61 9.93 33.07
N LYS A 243 -22.77 10.04 32.40
CA LYS A 243 -24.06 10.28 33.06
C LYS A 243 -24.42 9.21 34.09
N LYS A 244 -24.02 7.95 33.87
CA LYS A 244 -24.28 6.84 34.79
C LYS A 244 -23.34 6.80 36.00
N ILE A 245 -22.20 7.50 35.94
CA ILE A 245 -21.09 7.35 36.89
C ILE A 245 -20.79 8.65 37.65
N THR A 246 -21.29 9.80 37.17
CA THR A 246 -21.13 11.11 37.82
C THR A 246 -21.67 11.18 39.25
N ASP A 247 -22.51 10.23 39.66
CA ASP A 247 -23.05 10.17 41.02
C ASP A 247 -22.01 9.69 42.05
N ILE A 248 -20.81 9.27 41.61
CA ILE A 248 -19.73 8.80 42.50
C ILE A 248 -18.39 9.49 42.15
N PRO A 249 -17.99 10.57 42.86
CA PRO A 249 -16.84 11.40 42.52
C PRO A 249 -15.50 10.63 42.39
N LYS A 250 -15.24 9.67 43.28
CA LYS A 250 -14.01 8.85 43.26
C LYS A 250 -13.93 7.95 42.02
N VAL A 251 -15.06 7.39 41.58
CA VAL A 251 -15.13 6.52 40.39
C VAL A 251 -14.92 7.35 39.11
N SER A 252 -15.41 8.58 39.07
CA SER A 252 -15.21 9.49 37.93
C SER A 252 -13.73 9.81 37.66
N VAL A 253 -12.92 10.01 38.72
CA VAL A 253 -11.47 10.23 38.57
C VAL A 253 -10.77 8.96 38.08
N LEU A 254 -11.07 7.80 38.67
CA LEU A 254 -10.47 6.52 38.29
C LEU A 254 -10.72 6.18 36.81
N ILE A 255 -11.95 6.41 36.31
CA ILE A 255 -12.29 6.14 34.91
C ILE A 255 -11.55 7.06 33.95
N LYS A 256 -11.34 8.34 34.32
CA LYS A 256 -10.54 9.26 33.49
C LYS A 256 -9.09 8.79 33.40
N PHE A 257 -8.48 8.41 34.52
CA PHE A 257 -7.11 7.87 34.53
C PHE A 257 -7.01 6.56 33.75
N PHE A 258 -7.95 5.64 33.95
CA PHE A 258 -8.00 4.38 33.20
C PHE A 258 -8.17 4.63 31.69
N GLY A 259 -9.05 5.56 31.30
CA GLY A 259 -9.23 5.94 29.91
C GLY A 259 -7.98 6.53 29.27
N LEU A 260 -7.27 7.42 30.00
CA LEU A 260 -5.98 7.96 29.55
C LEU A 260 -4.92 6.86 29.40
N PHE A 261 -4.84 5.93 30.35
CA PHE A 261 -3.91 4.80 30.30
C PHE A 261 -4.16 3.91 29.08
N VAL A 262 -5.42 3.50 28.86
CA VAL A 262 -5.82 2.69 27.69
C VAL A 262 -5.51 3.41 26.38
N LEU A 263 -5.77 4.72 26.32
CA LEU A 263 -5.48 5.54 25.15
C LEU A 263 -3.98 5.62 24.86
N SER A 264 -3.14 5.79 25.89
CA SER A 264 -1.68 5.77 25.74
C SER A 264 -1.15 4.45 25.20
N ILE A 265 -1.73 3.31 25.63
CA ILE A 265 -1.40 1.99 25.08
C ILE A 265 -1.76 1.95 23.59
N PHE A 266 -2.99 2.35 23.23
CA PHE A 266 -3.41 2.32 21.83
C PHE A 266 -2.58 3.23 20.93
N ILE A 267 -2.22 4.44 21.40
CA ILE A 267 -1.34 5.34 20.64
C ILE A 267 0.04 4.68 20.44
N THR A 268 0.62 4.11 21.50
CA THR A 268 1.92 3.43 21.42
C THR A 268 1.89 2.26 20.45
N VAL A 269 0.85 1.41 20.53
CA VAL A 269 0.67 0.26 19.62
C VAL A 269 0.50 0.72 18.18
N SER A 270 -0.34 1.73 17.93
CA SER A 270 -0.56 2.21 16.58
C SER A 270 0.69 2.90 16.02
N LEU A 271 1.42 3.66 16.83
CA LEU A 271 2.69 4.27 16.43
C LEU A 271 3.73 3.20 16.11
N TYR A 272 3.85 2.17 16.94
CA TYR A 272 4.74 1.04 16.68
C TYR A 272 4.43 0.41 15.32
N LEU A 273 3.17 0.07 15.06
CA LEU A 273 2.72 -0.55 13.82
C LEU A 273 2.77 0.38 12.58
N ALA A 274 3.00 1.69 12.78
CA ALA A 274 3.14 2.64 11.68
C ALA A 274 4.47 2.52 10.93
N TYR A 275 5.50 1.95 11.57
CA TYR A 275 6.86 1.78 11.04
C TYR A 275 7.06 0.40 10.36
N PRO A 276 8.08 0.24 9.48
CA PRO A 276 8.49 -1.07 9.01
C PRO A 276 8.91 -1.95 10.19
N GLN A 277 8.57 -3.24 10.12
CA GLN A 277 8.80 -4.15 11.23
C GLN A 277 9.81 -5.23 10.86
N GLN A 278 10.79 -5.42 11.75
CA GLN A 278 11.70 -6.55 11.75
C GLN A 278 11.71 -7.16 13.15
N ASN A 279 10.85 -8.14 13.37
CA ASN A 279 10.64 -8.82 14.65
C ASN A 279 10.24 -10.29 14.44
N ALA A 280 9.92 -11.00 15.52
CA ALA A 280 9.60 -12.42 15.46
C ALA A 280 8.37 -12.75 14.58
N LYS A 281 7.48 -11.78 14.32
CA LYS A 281 6.27 -11.97 13.51
C LYS A 281 6.35 -11.35 12.12
N ALA A 282 7.06 -10.24 11.93
CA ALA A 282 7.16 -9.58 10.63
C ALA A 282 8.62 -9.34 10.23
N HIS A 283 8.92 -9.58 8.94
CA HIS A 283 10.22 -9.31 8.33
C HIS A 283 10.01 -8.47 7.06
N PHE A 284 9.75 -7.18 7.25
CA PHE A 284 9.39 -6.28 6.17
C PHE A 284 10.52 -6.17 5.11
N PRO A 285 10.22 -6.29 3.80
CA PRO A 285 11.22 -6.36 2.74
C PRO A 285 11.66 -4.99 2.19
N GLY A 286 11.19 -3.87 2.77
CA GLY A 286 11.49 -2.52 2.28
C GLY A 286 12.88 -2.03 2.69
N TYR A 287 13.91 -2.63 2.09
CA TYR A 287 15.30 -2.20 2.22
C TYR A 287 15.63 -1.11 1.21
N ASN A 288 16.54 -0.22 1.59
CA ASN A 288 17.16 0.72 0.67
C ASN A 288 18.39 0.06 0.02
N VAL A 289 18.88 0.64 -1.08
CA VAL A 289 20.17 0.26 -1.66
C VAL A 289 21.25 0.39 -0.59
N THR A 290 22.05 -0.66 -0.41
CA THR A 290 23.10 -0.77 0.58
C THR A 290 24.49 -0.74 -0.07
N HIS A 291 25.52 -0.55 0.75
CA HIS A 291 26.91 -0.68 0.28
C HIS A 291 27.19 -2.05 -0.36
N ALA A 292 26.59 -3.13 0.18
CA ALA A 292 26.72 -4.48 -0.38
C ALA A 292 26.16 -4.57 -1.80
N ASP A 293 25.05 -3.88 -2.10
CA ASP A 293 24.47 -3.83 -3.46
C ASP A 293 25.46 -3.16 -4.44
N PHE A 294 26.11 -2.07 -4.01
CA PHE A 294 27.17 -1.41 -4.79
C PHE A 294 28.42 -2.28 -4.98
N GLU A 295 28.85 -2.99 -3.95
CA GLU A 295 29.98 -3.93 -4.07
C GLU A 295 29.64 -5.12 -4.98
N ALA A 296 28.42 -5.65 -4.91
CA ALA A 296 27.97 -6.70 -5.79
C ALA A 296 27.94 -6.24 -7.26
N ALA A 297 27.38 -5.06 -7.53
CA ALA A 297 27.38 -4.47 -8.87
C ALA A 297 28.81 -4.24 -9.40
N ARG A 298 29.71 -3.68 -8.57
CA ARG A 298 31.11 -3.46 -8.92
C ARG A 298 31.84 -4.77 -9.20
N TRP A 299 31.64 -5.78 -8.36
CA TRP A 299 32.26 -7.08 -8.54
C TRP A 299 31.80 -7.72 -9.86
N ILE A 300 30.49 -7.77 -10.14
CA ILE A 300 29.97 -8.32 -11.39
C ILE A 300 30.56 -7.59 -12.59
N HIS A 301 30.59 -6.25 -12.56
CA HIS A 301 31.17 -5.48 -13.65
C HIS A 301 32.66 -5.79 -13.86
N GLN A 302 33.44 -5.90 -12.78
CA GLN A 302 34.87 -6.23 -12.85
C GLN A 302 35.16 -7.65 -13.37
N GLN A 303 34.19 -8.57 -13.29
CA GLN A 303 34.33 -9.93 -13.83
C GLN A 303 34.03 -10.03 -15.33
N ASN A 304 33.73 -8.90 -16.00
CA ASN A 304 33.34 -8.88 -17.40
C ASN A 304 34.06 -7.76 -18.15
N GLU A 305 34.69 -8.10 -19.27
CA GLU A 305 35.33 -7.12 -20.15
C GLU A 305 34.29 -6.31 -20.95
N ASN A 306 33.13 -6.91 -21.21
CA ASN A 306 32.03 -6.32 -21.95
C ASN A 306 30.68 -6.58 -21.25
N TYR A 307 29.59 -6.01 -21.78
CA TYR A 307 28.24 -6.16 -21.22
C TYR A 307 27.46 -7.34 -21.82
N ASP A 308 28.12 -8.40 -22.31
CA ASP A 308 27.46 -9.57 -22.90
C ASP A 308 27.13 -10.62 -21.82
N TYR A 309 26.43 -10.16 -20.78
CA TYR A 309 25.92 -10.96 -19.68
C TYR A 309 24.59 -10.38 -19.19
N ILE A 310 23.83 -11.20 -18.46
CA ILE A 310 22.64 -10.74 -17.73
C ILE A 310 22.75 -10.98 -16.23
N VAL A 311 21.98 -10.22 -15.46
CA VAL A 311 21.92 -10.32 -14.00
C VAL A 311 20.47 -10.42 -13.56
N LEU A 312 20.11 -11.58 -13.03
CA LEU A 312 18.85 -11.81 -12.33
C LEU A 312 19.01 -11.37 -10.88
N SER A 313 18.48 -10.20 -10.53
CA SER A 313 18.59 -9.61 -9.20
C SER A 313 17.29 -8.95 -8.72
N ASN A 314 17.26 -8.61 -7.44
CA ASN A 314 16.29 -7.67 -6.91
C ASN A 314 16.50 -6.26 -7.53
N PRO A 315 15.50 -5.36 -7.43
CA PRO A 315 15.64 -4.00 -7.95
C PRO A 315 16.76 -3.19 -7.27
N LEU A 316 17.11 -3.47 -6.01
CA LEU A 316 18.13 -2.68 -5.30
C LEU A 316 19.53 -2.87 -5.90
N THR A 317 19.92 -4.11 -6.22
CA THR A 317 21.20 -4.38 -6.89
C THR A 317 21.22 -3.77 -8.30
N ALA A 318 20.10 -3.83 -9.01
CA ALA A 318 19.98 -3.24 -10.34
C ALA A 318 20.12 -1.71 -10.31
N ILE A 319 19.50 -1.04 -9.32
CA ILE A 319 19.65 0.40 -9.10
C ILE A 319 21.09 0.75 -8.73
N ALA A 320 21.76 -0.04 -7.90
CA ALA A 320 23.17 0.16 -7.56
C ALA A 320 24.05 0.13 -8.83
N ALA A 321 23.85 -0.88 -9.70
CA ALA A 321 24.57 -0.98 -10.96
C ALA A 321 24.28 0.20 -11.90
N MET A 322 23.02 0.62 -12.02
CA MET A 322 22.65 1.78 -12.83
C MET A 322 23.22 3.09 -12.29
N THR A 323 23.37 3.22 -10.98
CA THR A 323 23.96 4.40 -10.35
C THR A 323 25.46 4.48 -10.64
N GLU A 324 26.17 3.35 -10.61
CA GLU A 324 27.61 3.28 -10.90
C GLU A 324 27.92 3.38 -12.39
N TYR A 325 27.11 2.75 -13.25
CA TYR A 325 27.47 2.50 -14.65
C TYR A 325 26.48 3.05 -15.68
N GLY A 326 25.38 3.66 -15.25
CA GLY A 326 24.34 4.18 -16.13
C GLY A 326 23.54 3.08 -16.85
N PHE A 327 23.34 3.24 -18.16
CA PHE A 327 22.53 2.34 -19.00
C PHE A 327 23.35 1.74 -20.16
N PRO A 328 24.41 0.96 -19.86
CA PRO A 328 25.44 0.62 -20.84
C PRO A 328 24.98 -0.40 -21.91
N LYS A 329 23.98 -1.23 -21.62
CA LYS A 329 23.53 -2.30 -22.53
C LYS A 329 22.03 -2.56 -22.40
N TYR A 330 21.40 -2.68 -23.57
CA TYR A 330 20.09 -3.30 -23.74
C TYR A 330 20.19 -4.41 -24.77
N PHE A 331 19.49 -5.50 -24.53
CA PHE A 331 19.34 -6.61 -25.46
C PHE A 331 18.06 -6.44 -26.27
N GLU A 332 18.17 -6.55 -27.59
CA GLU A 332 17.00 -6.67 -28.47
C GLU A 332 16.46 -8.09 -28.37
N THR A 333 15.26 -8.24 -27.84
CA THR A 333 14.58 -9.53 -27.72
C THR A 333 13.23 -9.50 -28.43
N SER A 334 12.57 -10.66 -28.50
CA SER A 334 11.21 -10.77 -29.03
C SER A 334 10.18 -9.91 -28.27
N ALA A 335 10.52 -9.48 -27.05
CA ALA A 335 9.69 -8.62 -26.21
C ALA A 335 10.18 -7.16 -26.15
N GLY A 336 11.02 -6.72 -27.10
CA GLY A 336 11.57 -5.36 -27.18
C GLY A 336 12.95 -5.22 -26.56
N LEU A 337 13.30 -4.00 -26.13
CA LEU A 337 14.59 -3.72 -25.48
C LEU A 337 14.53 -4.09 -23.99
N HIS A 338 15.48 -4.93 -23.54
CA HIS A 338 15.59 -5.35 -22.14
C HIS A 338 16.93 -4.99 -21.55
N SER A 339 16.93 -4.51 -20.31
CA SER A 339 18.15 -4.22 -19.57
C SER A 339 18.94 -5.50 -19.29
N TYR A 340 20.26 -5.39 -19.21
CA TYR A 340 21.13 -6.47 -18.76
C TYR A 340 20.93 -6.85 -17.27
N TYR A 341 20.24 -6.02 -16.50
CA TYR A 341 19.69 -6.39 -15.19
C TYR A 341 18.19 -6.69 -15.31
N SER A 342 17.67 -7.57 -14.44
CA SER A 342 16.26 -7.97 -14.42
C SER A 342 15.31 -6.87 -13.90
N ILE A 343 15.26 -5.73 -14.59
CA ILE A 343 14.30 -4.64 -14.38
C ILE A 343 13.79 -4.15 -15.74
N PRO A 344 12.52 -3.71 -15.85
CA PRO A 344 11.54 -3.53 -14.77
C PRO A 344 10.97 -4.86 -14.23
N THR A 345 10.29 -4.80 -13.08
CA THR A 345 9.77 -5.99 -12.35
C THR A 345 8.67 -6.76 -13.10
N GLY A 346 8.07 -6.17 -14.13
CA GLY A 346 7.14 -6.88 -15.02
C GLY A 346 7.80 -7.57 -16.23
N ALA A 347 9.09 -7.34 -16.47
CA ALA A 347 9.79 -7.86 -17.65
C ALA A 347 10.12 -9.37 -17.53
N PRO A 348 10.32 -10.08 -18.66
CA PRO A 348 10.62 -11.52 -18.66
C PRO A 348 11.80 -11.92 -17.76
N LEU A 349 12.89 -11.15 -17.76
CA LEU A 349 14.04 -11.44 -16.90
C LEU A 349 13.69 -11.39 -15.40
N PHE A 350 12.84 -10.47 -14.96
CA PHE A 350 12.42 -10.44 -13.56
C PHE A 350 11.48 -11.60 -13.20
N LYS A 351 10.66 -12.06 -14.14
CA LYS A 351 9.85 -13.28 -13.93
C LYS A 351 10.75 -14.49 -13.72
N LEU A 352 11.84 -14.62 -14.48
CA LEU A 352 12.83 -15.68 -14.28
C LEU A 352 13.56 -15.53 -12.94
N TYR A 353 13.89 -14.31 -12.52
CA TYR A 353 14.38 -14.05 -11.17
C TYR A 353 13.38 -14.52 -10.09
N GLN A 354 12.08 -14.27 -10.27
CA GLN A 354 11.05 -14.75 -9.34
C GLN A 354 10.93 -16.27 -9.31
N ARG A 355 11.05 -16.96 -10.45
CA ARG A 355 11.07 -18.44 -10.50
C ARG A 355 12.26 -18.99 -9.71
N MET A 356 13.44 -18.38 -9.91
CA MET A 356 14.65 -18.66 -9.12
C MET A 356 14.49 -18.36 -7.62
N LEU A 357 13.53 -17.55 -7.18
CA LEU A 357 13.27 -17.30 -5.75
C LEU A 357 12.19 -18.22 -5.15
N TYR A 358 11.17 -18.58 -5.95
CA TYR A 358 9.93 -19.16 -5.42
C TYR A 358 9.63 -20.58 -5.92
N GLU A 359 10.08 -20.94 -7.11
CA GLU A 359 9.80 -22.24 -7.76
C GLU A 359 10.97 -23.21 -7.61
N GLY A 360 12.20 -22.71 -7.48
CA GLY A 360 13.41 -23.50 -7.27
C GLY A 360 14.62 -22.86 -7.96
N GLN A 361 15.83 -23.20 -7.52
CA GLN A 361 17.08 -22.68 -8.11
C GLN A 361 17.58 -23.60 -9.23
N GLU A 362 16.72 -23.85 -10.21
CA GLU A 362 16.96 -24.72 -11.37
C GLU A 362 17.90 -24.04 -12.39
N ARG A 363 18.82 -24.83 -12.97
CA ARG A 363 19.78 -24.31 -13.97
C ARG A 363 19.06 -23.89 -15.24
N GLU A 364 18.00 -24.60 -15.57
CA GLU A 364 17.11 -24.42 -16.70
C GLU A 364 16.56 -22.98 -16.76
N TYR A 365 16.26 -22.37 -15.61
CA TYR A 365 15.74 -20.99 -15.58
C TYR A 365 16.82 -19.97 -15.94
N MET A 366 18.08 -20.24 -15.58
CA MET A 366 19.22 -19.41 -15.95
C MET A 366 19.57 -19.58 -17.43
N GLU A 367 19.44 -20.79 -17.97
CA GLU A 367 19.61 -21.08 -19.40
C GLU A 367 18.51 -20.43 -20.25
N GLU A 368 17.25 -20.47 -19.80
CA GLU A 368 16.13 -19.75 -20.42
C GLU A 368 16.38 -18.23 -20.43
N ALA A 369 16.93 -17.67 -19.34
CA ALA A 369 17.27 -16.26 -19.28
C ALA A 369 18.39 -15.90 -20.28
N MET A 370 19.42 -16.74 -20.35
CA MET A 370 20.54 -16.59 -21.29
C MET A 370 20.08 -16.69 -22.74
N GLU A 371 19.19 -17.63 -23.06
CA GLU A 371 18.58 -17.76 -24.39
C GLU A 371 17.73 -16.54 -24.75
N PHE A 372 16.90 -16.05 -23.83
CA PHE A 372 16.07 -14.87 -24.04
C PHE A 372 16.89 -13.62 -24.40
N ALA A 373 18.05 -13.43 -23.76
CA ALA A 373 18.93 -12.28 -24.01
C ALA A 373 20.03 -12.53 -25.06
N GLY A 374 20.17 -13.77 -25.54
CA GLY A 374 21.23 -14.16 -26.48
C GLY A 374 22.65 -14.08 -25.90
N VAL A 375 22.82 -14.37 -24.61
CA VAL A 375 24.12 -14.33 -23.92
C VAL A 375 24.55 -15.72 -23.44
N ASN A 376 25.83 -15.90 -23.16
CA ASN A 376 26.38 -17.16 -22.64
C ASN A 376 26.73 -17.11 -21.15
N LYS A 377 26.50 -15.96 -20.50
CA LYS A 377 26.84 -15.73 -19.10
C LYS A 377 25.67 -15.05 -18.38
N SER A 378 25.31 -15.58 -17.22
CA SER A 378 24.30 -14.98 -16.36
C SER A 378 24.69 -15.05 -14.89
N TYR A 379 24.24 -14.05 -14.13
CA TYR A 379 24.43 -13.97 -12.70
C TYR A 379 23.07 -14.03 -11.99
N PHE A 380 22.99 -14.80 -10.91
CA PHE A 380 21.86 -14.78 -9.99
C PHE A 380 22.30 -14.16 -8.67
N VAL A 381 21.63 -13.09 -8.25
CA VAL A 381 22.00 -12.31 -7.06
C VAL A 381 20.95 -12.47 -5.97
N VAL A 382 21.40 -12.92 -4.80
CA VAL A 382 20.54 -13.21 -3.65
C VAL A 382 21.00 -12.40 -2.44
N SER A 383 20.12 -11.53 -1.95
CA SER A 383 20.36 -10.73 -0.75
C SER A 383 19.85 -11.45 0.51
N SER A 384 20.53 -11.25 1.64
CA SER A 384 20.23 -11.90 2.94
C SER A 384 18.88 -11.56 3.54
N PHE A 385 18.20 -10.53 3.03
CA PHE A 385 16.89 -10.14 3.54
C PHE A 385 15.74 -11.04 3.05
N TRP A 386 15.96 -11.93 2.08
CA TRP A 386 14.92 -12.83 1.61
C TRP A 386 14.55 -13.84 2.71
N SER A 387 13.25 -14.10 2.88
CA SER A 387 12.76 -14.94 3.99
C SER A 387 13.19 -16.40 3.93
N ARG A 388 13.56 -16.91 2.75
CA ARG A 388 14.10 -18.26 2.49
C ARG A 388 15.56 -18.22 2.07
N PHE A 389 16.31 -17.20 2.50
CA PHE A 389 17.68 -16.95 2.05
C PHE A 389 18.57 -18.20 2.08
N ASP A 390 18.65 -18.88 3.23
CA ASP A 390 19.51 -20.06 3.38
C ASP A 390 19.15 -21.18 2.40
N GLN A 391 17.84 -21.42 2.18
CA GLN A 391 17.36 -22.43 1.24
C GLN A 391 17.68 -22.06 -0.21
N ILE A 392 17.51 -20.77 -0.56
CA ILE A 392 17.80 -20.26 -1.90
C ILE A 392 19.31 -20.37 -2.19
N VAL A 393 20.15 -19.99 -1.22
CA VAL A 393 21.61 -20.09 -1.34
C VAL A 393 22.04 -21.54 -1.51
N GLU A 394 21.55 -22.45 -0.66
CA GLU A 394 21.88 -23.87 -0.75
C GLU A 394 21.44 -24.48 -2.09
N GLY A 395 20.26 -24.10 -2.59
CA GLY A 395 19.76 -24.52 -3.89
C GLY A 395 20.62 -24.00 -5.05
N ALA A 396 20.94 -22.70 -5.05
CA ALA A 396 21.74 -22.08 -6.09
C ALA A 396 23.19 -22.61 -6.13
N GLN A 397 23.78 -22.92 -4.97
CA GLN A 397 25.11 -23.56 -4.91
C GLN A 397 25.15 -24.92 -5.65
N LYS A 398 24.03 -25.64 -5.72
CA LYS A 398 23.95 -26.95 -6.39
C LYS A 398 23.85 -26.83 -7.92
N SER A 399 23.32 -25.73 -8.43
CA SER A 399 23.07 -25.54 -9.89
C SER A 399 24.04 -24.59 -10.57
N ALA A 400 24.68 -23.68 -9.83
CA ALA A 400 25.62 -22.68 -10.35
C ALA A 400 26.99 -23.28 -10.70
N ASN A 401 27.71 -22.63 -11.60
CA ASN A 401 29.09 -22.98 -11.94
C ASN A 401 30.09 -22.50 -10.86
N SER A 402 29.83 -21.34 -10.26
CA SER A 402 30.59 -20.82 -9.12
C SER A 402 29.78 -19.76 -8.36
N TRP A 403 30.27 -19.32 -7.20
CA TRP A 403 29.63 -18.26 -6.42
C TRP A 403 30.63 -17.36 -5.71
N GLN A 404 30.20 -16.12 -5.41
CA GLN A 404 30.93 -15.12 -4.64
C GLN A 404 30.05 -14.61 -3.50
N ILE A 405 30.70 -14.33 -2.37
CA ILE A 405 30.07 -13.75 -1.18
C ILE A 405 30.54 -12.30 -1.03
N ILE A 406 29.60 -11.38 -0.81
CA ILE A 406 29.84 -9.94 -0.61
C ILE A 406 29.41 -9.55 0.81
N ASP A 407 30.19 -8.67 1.44
CA ASP A 407 29.94 -8.05 2.75
C ASP A 407 29.49 -9.08 3.81
N ASN A 408 30.36 -10.07 4.06
CA ASN A 408 30.16 -11.12 5.07
C ASN A 408 28.83 -11.89 4.95
N GLY A 409 28.36 -12.15 3.73
CA GLY A 409 27.16 -12.95 3.49
C GLY A 409 25.89 -12.14 3.28
N LYS A 410 25.97 -10.80 3.21
CA LYS A 410 24.79 -9.99 2.90
C LYS A 410 24.28 -10.18 1.48
N ILE A 411 25.17 -10.41 0.52
CA ILE A 411 24.80 -10.73 -0.86
C ILE A 411 25.62 -11.91 -1.35
N TRP A 412 24.95 -12.83 -2.03
CA TRP A 412 25.54 -13.94 -2.75
C TRP A 412 25.30 -13.77 -4.24
N ILE A 413 26.34 -14.03 -5.02
CA ILE A 413 26.33 -13.91 -6.47
C ILE A 413 26.70 -15.26 -7.04
N PHE A 414 25.80 -15.84 -7.82
CA PHE A 414 25.98 -17.15 -8.44
C PHE A 414 26.20 -16.97 -9.94
N LEU A 415 27.30 -17.52 -10.45
CA LEU A 415 27.64 -17.47 -11.87
C LEU A 415 27.13 -18.72 -12.58
N TYR A 416 26.47 -18.51 -13.72
CA TYR A 416 26.04 -19.54 -14.64
C TYR A 416 26.66 -19.26 -16.01
N LEU A 417 27.21 -20.31 -16.61
CA LEU A 417 27.74 -20.32 -17.97
C LEU A 417 26.88 -21.24 -18.80
N LYS A 418 26.53 -20.84 -20.02
CA LYS A 418 25.87 -21.74 -20.96
C LYS A 418 26.83 -22.89 -21.26
N ASN A 419 26.38 -24.13 -21.06
CA ASN A 419 27.18 -25.29 -21.46
C ASN A 419 27.25 -25.29 -22.99
N GLU A 420 28.45 -25.45 -23.55
CA GLU A 420 28.65 -25.62 -24.99
C GLU A 420 28.02 -26.91 -25.52
#